data_AF-A0A1Q3CTC5-F1
#
_entry.id   AF-A0A1Q3CTC5-F1
#
_cell.length_a   1.000
_cell.length_b   1.000
_cell.length_c   1.000
_cell.angle_alpha   90.00
_cell.angle_beta   90.00
_cell.angle_gamma   90.00
#
_symmetry.space_group_name_H-M   'P 1'
#
loop_
_entity.id
_entity.type
_entity.pdbx_description
1 polymer ?
#
loop_
_entity_poly.entity_id
_entity_poly.type
_entity_poly.pdbx_seq_one_letter_code
_entity_poly.pdbx_strand_id
1 'polypeptide(L)'
;ITNALPGLGKVFGKDELVRKLLGCLNDEWEPKVTAIEESKDLKVMEIEELLGSLMTHEVKLNKKSTNLVEKKPQEERRKDIALKSTHKEEISSEEELEEED
;
A
#
# COMPACT_ATOMS: atom_id res chain seq x y z
N ILE A 1 -46.15 -5.17 -23.67
CA ILE A 1 -44.93 -4.36 -23.45
C ILE A 1 -43.77 -5.13 -24.06
N THR A 2 -43.14 -4.64 -25.12
CA THR A 2 -41.96 -5.28 -25.71
C THR A 2 -40.70 -4.74 -25.05
N ASN A 3 -39.93 -5.59 -24.38
CA ASN A 3 -38.61 -5.27 -23.84
C ASN A 3 -37.60 -5.15 -24.99
N ALA A 4 -37.63 -4.02 -25.70
CA ALA A 4 -36.58 -3.69 -26.65
C ALA A 4 -35.36 -3.20 -25.85
N LEU A 5 -34.23 -3.89 -25.98
CA LEU A 5 -32.96 -3.47 -25.40
C LEU A 5 -32.20 -2.63 -26.43
N PRO A 6 -32.24 -1.29 -26.35
CA PRO A 6 -31.49 -0.45 -27.27
C PRO A 6 -29.99 -0.72 -27.10
N GLY A 7 -29.35 -1.24 -28.15
CA GLY A 7 -27.91 -1.52 -28.17
C GLY A 7 -27.51 -2.99 -28.07
N LEU A 8 -28.46 -3.93 -28.00
CA LEU A 8 -28.13 -5.35 -28.13
C LEU A 8 -27.48 -5.63 -29.50
N GLY A 9 -26.26 -6.18 -29.50
CA GLY A 9 -25.48 -6.42 -30.72
C GLY A 9 -24.62 -5.22 -31.18
N LYS A 10 -24.57 -4.11 -30.43
CA LYS A 10 -23.67 -3.00 -30.73
C LYS A 10 -22.22 -3.42 -30.48
N VAL A 11 -21.35 -3.19 -31.48
CA VAL A 11 -19.90 -3.28 -31.33
C VAL A 11 -19.37 -1.97 -30.76
N PHE A 12 -18.56 -2.06 -29.71
CA PHE A 12 -17.97 -0.90 -29.04
C PHE A 12 -16.58 -0.60 -29.58
N GLY A 13 -16.28 0.69 -29.78
CA GLY A 13 -14.92 1.15 -30.04
C GLY A 13 -14.03 1.00 -28.81
N LYS A 14 -12.71 0.98 -29.01
CA LYS A 14 -11.72 0.81 -27.94
C LYS A 14 -11.87 1.86 -26.83
N ASP A 15 -12.10 3.11 -27.22
CA ASP A 15 -12.30 4.24 -26.31
C ASP A 15 -13.64 4.15 -25.54
N GLU A 16 -14.68 3.63 -26.19
CA GLU A 16 -15.98 3.38 -25.54
C GLU A 16 -15.86 2.24 -24.52
N LEU A 17 -15.12 1.18 -24.85
CA LEU A 17 -14.83 0.09 -23.92
C LEU A 17 -14.06 0.57 -22.69
N VAL A 18 -13.03 1.41 -22.87
CA VAL A 18 -12.27 2.00 -21.76
C VAL A 18 -13.19 2.82 -20.84
N ARG A 19 -14.02 3.69 -21.42
CA ARG A 19 -15.00 4.49 -20.65
C ARG A 19 -16.02 3.62 -19.92
N LYS A 20 -16.55 2.59 -20.58
CA LYS A 20 -17.49 1.64 -19.97
C LYS A 20 -16.84 0.89 -18.83
N LEU A 21 -15.59 0.46 -18.97
CA LEU A 21 -14.86 -0.25 -17.92
C LEU A 21 -14.64 0.64 -16.69
N LEU A 22 -14.16 1.87 -16.89
CA LEU A 22 -13.98 2.85 -15.82
C LEU A 22 -15.31 3.18 -15.11
N GLY A 23 -16.40 3.33 -15.89
CA GLY A 23 -17.73 3.61 -15.35
C GLY A 23 -18.40 2.45 -14.61
N CYS A 24 -17.86 1.24 -14.68
CA CYS A 24 -18.33 0.08 -13.91
C CYS A 24 -17.65 -0.06 -12.54
N LEU A 25 -16.69 0.81 -12.20
CA LEU A 25 -15.98 0.77 -10.92
C LEU A 25 -16.79 1.45 -9.82
N ASN A 26 -16.67 0.97 -8.58
CA ASN A 26 -17.31 1.56 -7.40
C ASN A 26 -16.72 2.94 -7.05
N ASP A 27 -17.45 3.74 -6.28
CA ASP A 27 -17.06 5.10 -5.88
C ASP A 27 -15.67 5.19 -5.20
N GLU A 28 -15.21 4.13 -4.52
CA GLU A 28 -13.87 4.05 -3.93
C GLU A 28 -12.73 4.18 -4.97
N TRP A 29 -13.05 3.97 -6.24
CA TRP A 29 -12.14 4.10 -7.37
C TRP A 29 -12.17 5.46 -8.03
N GLU A 30 -13.10 6.37 -7.67
CA GLU A 30 -13.19 7.71 -8.26
C GLU A 30 -11.83 8.44 -8.31
N PRO A 31 -11.03 8.49 -7.22
CA PRO A 31 -9.74 9.18 -7.26
C PRO A 31 -8.79 8.59 -8.30
N LYS A 32 -8.86 7.27 -8.52
CA LYS A 32 -8.03 6.57 -9.49
C LYS A 32 -8.55 6.77 -10.91
N VAL A 33 -9.87 6.79 -11.11
CA VAL A 33 -10.52 7.10 -12.39
C VAL A 33 -10.15 8.51 -12.83
N THR A 34 -10.36 9.52 -11.96
CA THR A 34 -10.01 10.92 -12.26
C THR A 34 -8.54 11.07 -12.61
N ALA A 35 -7.64 10.44 -11.84
CA ALA A 35 -6.21 10.50 -12.15
C ALA A 35 -5.86 9.87 -13.52
N ILE A 36 -6.58 8.82 -13.95
CA ILE A 36 -6.39 8.21 -15.27
C ILE A 36 -6.90 9.17 -16.36
N GLU A 37 -8.07 9.77 -16.18
CA GLU A 37 -8.66 10.70 -17.15
C GLU A 37 -7.85 12.00 -17.31
N GLU A 38 -7.23 12.50 -16.23
CA GLU A 38 -6.40 13.69 -16.26
C GLU A 38 -4.99 13.44 -16.84
N SER A 39 -4.41 12.26 -16.59
CA SER A 39 -3.01 11.98 -16.96
C SER A 39 -2.85 11.33 -18.33
N LYS A 40 -3.88 10.68 -18.88
CA LYS A 40 -3.78 9.88 -20.10
C LYS A 40 -4.98 10.09 -21.03
N ASP A 41 -4.71 10.08 -22.33
CA ASP A 41 -5.78 10.07 -23.33
C ASP A 41 -6.40 8.67 -23.47
N LEU A 42 -7.68 8.55 -23.09
CA LEU A 42 -8.44 7.30 -23.14
C LEU A 42 -8.59 6.73 -24.56
N LYS A 43 -8.42 7.55 -25.61
CA LYS A 43 -8.56 7.08 -27.00
C LYS A 43 -7.39 6.20 -27.44
N VAL A 44 -6.20 6.47 -26.92
CA VAL A 44 -4.97 5.75 -27.30
C VAL A 44 -4.60 4.65 -26.32
N MET A 45 -5.05 4.76 -25.06
CA MET A 45 -4.80 3.79 -24.00
C MET A 45 -5.18 2.37 -24.38
N GLU A 46 -4.27 1.41 -24.18
CA GLU A 46 -4.57 0.00 -24.37
C GLU A 46 -5.38 -0.58 -23.21
N ILE A 47 -6.29 -1.50 -23.50
CA ILE A 47 -7.15 -2.13 -22.49
C ILE A 47 -6.28 -2.94 -21.50
N GLU A 48 -5.24 -3.60 -21.99
CA GLU A 48 -4.30 -4.36 -21.16
C GLU A 48 -3.56 -3.45 -20.17
N GLU A 49 -3.14 -2.27 -20.63
CA GLU A 49 -2.49 -1.26 -19.78
C GLU A 49 -3.45 -0.74 -18.70
N LEU A 50 -4.70 -0.46 -19.07
CA LEU A 50 -5.74 -0.05 -18.14
C LEU A 50 -5.98 -1.13 -17.08
N LEU A 51 -6.14 -2.38 -17.50
CA LEU A 51 -6.37 -3.52 -16.61
C LEU A 51 -5.21 -3.70 -15.63
N GLY A 52 -3.96 -3.60 -16.11
CA GLY A 52 -2.77 -3.66 -15.26
C GLY A 52 -2.72 -2.55 -14.21
N SER A 53 -3.11 -1.32 -14.58
CA SER A 53 -3.22 -0.18 -13.65
C SER A 53 -4.29 -0.42 -12.58
N LEU A 54 -5.44 -0.98 -12.98
CA LEU A 54 -6.54 -1.30 -12.06
C LEU A 54 -6.16 -2.43 -11.10
N MET A 55 -5.64 -3.56 -11.59
CA MET A 55 -5.19 -4.67 -10.75
C MET A 55 -4.13 -4.24 -9.73
N THR A 56 -3.18 -3.40 -10.15
CA THR A 56 -2.15 -2.86 -9.24
C THR A 56 -2.76 -2.01 -8.12
N HIS A 57 -3.79 -1.21 -8.44
CA HIS A 57 -4.50 -0.40 -7.46
C HIS A 57 -5.32 -1.26 -6.51
N GLU A 58 -5.99 -2.31 -7.02
CA GLU A 58 -6.74 -3.28 -6.20
C GLU A 58 -5.86 -3.93 -5.15
N VAL A 59 -4.67 -4.42 -5.54
CA VAL A 59 -3.71 -5.02 -4.60
C VAL A 59 -3.29 -4.02 -3.52
N LYS A 60 -3.13 -2.74 -3.86
CA LYS A 60 -2.79 -1.69 -2.89
C LYS A 60 -3.95 -1.38 -1.95
N LEU A 61 -5.19 -1.35 -2.45
CA LEU A 61 -6.40 -1.18 -1.63
C LEU A 61 -6.57 -2.35 -0.65
N ASN A 62 -6.40 -3.59 -1.13
CA ASN A 62 -6.50 -4.79 -0.29
C ASN A 62 -5.41 -4.84 0.78
N LYS A 63 -4.17 -4.44 0.46
CA LYS A 63 -3.13 -4.29 1.49
C LYS A 63 -3.51 -3.26 2.54
N LYS A 64 -4.09 -2.13 2.14
CA LYS A 64 -4.54 -1.11 3.09
C LYS A 64 -5.64 -1.68 4.00
N SER A 65 -6.64 -2.36 3.45
CA SER A 65 -7.71 -2.96 4.25
C SER A 65 -7.22 -4.05 5.20
N THR A 66 -6.28 -4.92 4.81
CA THR A 66 -5.68 -5.91 5.72
C THR A 66 -4.88 -5.26 6.84
N ASN A 67 -4.10 -4.22 6.54
CA ASN A 67 -3.38 -3.45 7.55
C ASN A 67 -4.32 -2.73 8.52
N LEU A 68 -5.53 -2.34 8.08
CA LEU A 68 -6.56 -1.78 8.97
C LEU A 68 -7.18 -2.83 9.90
N VAL A 69 -7.29 -4.09 9.48
CA VAL A 69 -7.75 -5.20 10.33
C VAL A 69 -6.71 -5.56 11.40
N GLU A 70 -5.41 -5.50 11.07
CA GLU A 70 -4.33 -5.72 12.03
C GLU A 70 -4.06 -4.52 12.97
N LYS A 71 -4.50 -3.31 12.59
CA LYS A 71 -4.43 -2.10 13.43
C LYS A 71 -5.68 -1.86 14.27
N LYS A 72 -6.31 -2.90 14.83
CA LYS A 72 -6.93 -2.68 16.15
C LYS A 72 -5.78 -2.32 17.09
N PRO A 73 -5.81 -1.18 17.81
CA PRO A 73 -4.73 -0.81 18.71
C PRO A 73 -4.69 -1.85 19.84
N GLN A 74 -3.87 -2.88 19.67
CA GLN A 74 -3.42 -3.71 20.78
C GLN A 74 -2.44 -2.85 21.57
N GLU A 75 -3.01 -2.01 22.42
CA GLU A 75 -2.34 -1.44 23.58
C GLU A 75 -1.97 -2.57 24.55
N GLU A 76 -1.03 -3.44 24.18
CA GLU A 76 -0.48 -4.41 25.12
C GLU A 76 1.03 -4.28 25.19
N ARG A 77 1.41 -3.36 26.09
CA ARG A 77 2.56 -3.43 27.00
C ARG A 77 3.87 -3.81 26.33
N ARG A 78 4.57 -2.78 25.82
CA ARG A 78 6.04 -2.83 25.77
C ARG A 78 6.53 -3.14 27.18
N LYS A 79 7.09 -4.33 27.38
CA LYS A 79 7.78 -4.69 28.63
C LYS A 79 9.21 -4.21 28.46
N ASP A 80 9.44 -2.94 28.82
CA ASP A 80 10.78 -2.39 28.87
C ASP A 80 11.58 -3.10 29.97
N ILE A 81 12.66 -3.77 29.59
CA ILE A 81 13.59 -4.39 30.53
C ILE A 81 14.71 -3.38 30.85
N ALA A 82 14.67 -2.81 32.05
CA ALA A 82 15.73 -1.93 32.53
C ALA A 82 16.89 -2.76 33.08
N LEU A 83 18.10 -2.55 32.53
CA LEU A 83 19.34 -3.16 33.01
C LEU A 83 19.84 -2.38 34.22
N LYS A 84 20.03 -3.03 35.37
CA LYS A 84 20.68 -2.41 36.55
C LYS A 84 22.19 -2.58 36.42
N SER A 85 22.90 -1.45 36.31
CA SER A 85 24.36 -1.39 36.35
C SER A 85 24.83 -1.40 37.80
N THR A 86 25.61 -2.42 38.20
CA THR A 86 26.33 -2.41 39.47
C THR A 86 27.72 -1.82 39.23
N HIS A 87 27.88 -0.56 39.61
CA HIS A 87 29.19 0.07 39.74
C HIS A 87 29.86 -0.49 40.99
N LYS A 88 30.91 -1.30 40.82
CA LYS A 88 31.85 -1.60 41.90
C LYS A 88 33.08 -0.74 41.64
N GLU A 89 33.05 0.47 42.19
CA GLU A 89 34.29 1.19 42.48
C GLU A 89 34.85 0.70 43.81
N GLU A 90 36.17 0.90 43.94
CA GLU A 90 37.04 0.69 45.11
C GLU A 90 37.72 -0.70 45.18
N ILE A 91 39.05 -0.83 45.34
CA ILE A 91 40.14 0.10 45.68
C ILE A 91 41.48 -0.67 45.46
N SER A 92 42.60 0.07 45.40
CA SER A 92 43.96 -0.30 45.85
C SER A 92 44.97 -0.85 44.84
N SER A 93 45.85 0.06 44.43
CA SER A 93 47.32 0.01 44.47
C SER A 93 48.02 -1.36 44.38
N GLU A 94 48.74 -1.56 43.28
CA GLU A 94 49.92 -2.42 43.21
C GLU A 94 51.04 -1.55 42.59
N GLU A 95 51.96 -1.09 43.45
CA GLU A 95 53.36 -0.77 43.11
C GLU A 95 53.97 -2.05 42.48
N GLU A 96 54.86 -2.07 41.49
CA GLU A 96 56.06 -1.28 41.23
C GLU A 96 56.54 -1.68 39.82
N LEU A 97 57.08 -0.71 39.06
CA LEU A 97 57.57 -0.90 37.70
C LEU A 97 58.99 -1.51 37.69
N GLU A 98 59.15 -2.57 36.90
CA GLU A 98 60.27 -2.96 36.02
C GLU A 98 61.75 -2.70 36.41
N GLU A 99 62.51 -3.82 36.38
CA GLU A 99 63.81 -4.07 35.70
C GLU A 99 65.11 -3.34 36.15
N GLU A 100 66.18 -4.14 36.35
CA GLU A 100 67.47 -4.12 35.61
C GLU A 100 68.75 -4.40 36.48
N ASP A 101 69.60 -5.29 35.92
CA ASP A 101 70.96 -5.80 36.27
C ASP A 101 71.23 -6.69 37.51
#